data_AF-A0A953BJX9-F1
#
_entry.id   AF-A0A953BJX9-F1
#
_cell.length_a   1.000
_cell.length_b   1.000
_cell.length_c   1.000
_cell.angle_alpha   90.00
_cell.angle_beta   90.00
_cell.angle_gamma   90.00
#
_symmetry.space_group_name_H-M   'P 1'
#
loop_
_entity.id
_entity.type
_entity.pdbx_description
1 polymer ?
#
loop_
_entity_poly.entity_id
_entity_poly.type
_entity_poly.pdbx_seq_one_letter_code
_entity_poly.pdbx_strand_id
1 'polypeptide(L)'
;MAALIAGCPARNRTGEGDAMRDVVTIGMSKEAAMKALQSRGIECGYEKENNVIRAIRRNVSRQGMVTKSMSYTFKLDEQGNVSSIEEKEMLTGP
;
A
#
# COMPACT_ATOMS: atom_id res chain seq x y z
N MET A 1 6.29 -25.74 -32.91
CA MET A 1 7.10 -25.24 -31.77
C MET A 1 7.27 -23.75 -31.99
N ALA A 2 6.45 -22.94 -31.33
CA ALA A 2 6.52 -21.48 -31.38
C ALA A 2 6.08 -20.97 -30.01
N ALA A 3 7.06 -20.70 -29.16
CA ALA A 3 6.89 -19.91 -27.95
C ALA A 3 6.74 -18.45 -28.39
N LEU A 4 5.83 -17.69 -27.80
CA LEU A 4 6.00 -16.24 -27.58
C LEU A 4 4.93 -15.75 -26.58
N ILE A 5 5.43 -15.44 -25.38
CA ILE A 5 5.05 -14.33 -24.49
C ILE A 5 3.59 -14.23 -24.04
N ALA A 6 3.38 -14.71 -22.80
CA ALA A 6 2.38 -14.21 -21.89
C ALA A 6 2.41 -12.67 -21.89
N GLY A 7 1.43 -12.07 -22.56
CA GLY A 7 1.19 -10.63 -22.51
C GLY A 7 0.82 -10.24 -21.10
N CYS A 8 1.78 -9.71 -20.35
CA CYS A 8 1.52 -8.91 -19.17
C CYS A 8 0.49 -7.83 -19.55
N PRO A 9 -0.66 -7.72 -18.86
CA PRO A 9 -1.66 -6.72 -19.21
C PRO A 9 -1.03 -5.32 -19.13
N ALA A 10 -1.23 -4.57 -20.21
CA ALA A 10 -0.74 -3.24 -20.43
C ALA A 10 -1.16 -2.32 -19.27
N ARG A 11 -0.13 -1.71 -18.67
CA ARG A 11 -0.20 -0.67 -17.64
C ARG A 11 -0.82 0.60 -18.25
N ASN A 12 -2.14 0.68 -18.25
CA ASN A 12 -2.88 1.84 -18.73
C ASN A 12 -2.78 2.97 -17.69
N ARG A 13 -2.15 4.07 -18.08
CA ARG A 13 -2.14 5.34 -17.33
C ARG A 13 -3.55 5.92 -17.32
N THR A 14 -4.01 6.34 -16.15
CA THR A 14 -4.65 7.64 -15.83
C THR A 14 -5.65 7.41 -14.71
N GLY A 15 -5.21 7.72 -13.51
CA GLY A 15 -6.02 7.78 -12.31
C GLY A 15 -5.10 8.22 -11.19
N GLU A 16 -5.33 9.42 -10.65
CA GLU A 16 -4.74 9.88 -9.38
C GLU A 16 -5.29 9.06 -8.19
N GLY A 17 -5.29 7.74 -8.35
CA GLY A 17 -5.51 6.72 -7.34
C GLY A 17 -4.38 5.72 -7.54
N ASP A 18 -3.17 6.12 -7.16
CA ASP A 18 -1.99 5.27 -7.03
C ASP A 18 -2.29 4.29 -5.88
N ALA A 19 -3.16 3.33 -6.21
CA ALA A 19 -3.96 2.58 -5.27
C ALA A 19 -3.04 1.70 -4.46
N MET A 20 -3.13 1.81 -3.14
CA MET A 20 -2.45 0.92 -2.21
C MET A 20 -2.65 -0.57 -2.54
N ARG A 21 -3.76 -0.88 -3.22
CA ARG A 21 -4.12 -2.21 -3.74
C ARG A 21 -3.14 -2.76 -4.77
N ASP A 22 -2.39 -1.90 -5.46
CA ASP A 22 -1.31 -2.25 -6.40
C ASP A 22 0.01 -2.57 -5.65
N VAL A 23 0.16 -2.03 -4.43
CA VAL A 23 1.34 -2.25 -3.57
C VAL A 23 1.13 -3.46 -2.65
N VAL A 24 -0.05 -3.57 -2.07
CA VAL A 24 -0.43 -4.64 -1.13
C VAL A 24 -1.78 -5.18 -1.56
N THR A 25 -1.82 -6.49 -1.83
CA THR A 25 -3.03 -7.19 -2.26
C THR A 25 -3.49 -8.15 -1.16
N ILE A 26 -4.79 -8.42 -1.10
CA ILE A 26 -5.36 -9.45 -0.23
C ILE A 26 -4.72 -10.80 -0.59
N GLY A 27 -4.32 -11.57 0.42
CA GLY A 27 -3.58 -12.82 0.28
C GLY A 27 -2.05 -12.67 0.26
N MET A 28 -1.50 -11.44 0.21
CA MET A 28 -0.06 -11.24 0.39
C MET A 28 0.35 -11.51 1.84
N SER A 29 1.49 -12.19 2.03
CA SER A 29 2.07 -12.38 3.35
C SER A 29 2.58 -11.06 3.93
N LYS A 30 2.58 -10.93 5.27
CA LYS A 30 2.99 -9.70 5.97
C LYS A 30 4.35 -9.15 5.50
N GLU A 31 5.32 -10.04 5.25
CA GLU A 31 6.69 -9.65 4.88
C GLU A 31 6.72 -9.04 3.49
N ALA A 32 5.97 -9.63 2.55
CA ALA A 32 5.83 -9.11 1.20
C ALA A 32 5.12 -7.75 1.22
N ALA A 33 4.07 -7.61 2.02
CA ALA A 33 3.36 -6.34 2.20
C ALA A 33 4.29 -5.25 2.76
N MET A 34 5.00 -5.52 3.87
CA MET A 34 5.94 -4.56 4.46
C MET A 34 7.10 -4.21 3.51
N LYS A 35 7.60 -5.17 2.74
CA LYS A 35 8.67 -4.93 1.77
C LYS A 35 8.19 -4.05 0.62
N ALA A 36 6.98 -4.25 0.12
CA ALA A 36 6.38 -3.43 -0.93
C ALA A 36 6.17 -1.97 -0.46
N LEU A 37 5.71 -1.79 0.78
CA LEU A 37 5.55 -0.48 1.43
C LEU A 37 6.88 0.27 1.54
N GLN A 38 7.88 -0.40 2.13
CA GLN A 38 9.22 0.17 2.29
C GLN A 38 9.87 0.48 0.93
N SER A 39 9.67 -0.38 -0.07
CA SER A 39 10.19 -0.15 -1.43
C SER A 39 9.62 1.11 -2.10
N ARG A 40 8.43 1.56 -1.67
CA ARG A 40 7.80 2.80 -2.12
C ARG A 40 8.15 4.00 -1.23
N GLY A 41 8.96 3.82 -0.19
CA GLY A 41 9.28 4.85 0.80
C GLY A 41 8.08 5.23 1.68
N ILE A 42 7.10 4.33 1.82
CA ILE A 42 5.93 4.53 2.68
C ILE A 42 6.31 4.07 4.09
N GLU A 43 6.04 4.91 5.09
CA GLU A 43 6.27 4.55 6.48
C GLU A 43 5.27 3.47 6.89
N CYS A 44 5.75 2.33 7.36
CA CYS A 44 4.87 1.24 7.81
C CYS A 44 5.35 0.65 9.14
N GLY A 45 4.40 0.25 9.98
CA GLY A 45 4.61 -0.41 11.25
C GLY A 45 3.68 -1.62 11.40
N TYR A 46 4.20 -2.70 12.00
CA TYR A 46 3.42 -3.89 12.29
C TYR A 46 2.97 -3.88 13.76
N GLU A 47 1.66 -3.95 13.96
CA GLU A 47 1.02 -3.98 15.27
C GLU A 47 0.67 -5.43 15.62
N LYS A 48 1.50 -6.04 16.48
CA LYS A 48 1.37 -7.44 16.90
C LYS A 48 0.07 -7.70 17.67
N GLU A 49 -0.38 -6.75 18.48
CA GLU A 49 -1.56 -6.91 19.33
C GLU A 49 -2.85 -7.13 18.53
N ASN A 50 -2.99 -6.44 17.39
CA ASN A 50 -4.17 -6.54 16.53
C ASN A 50 -3.92 -7.34 15.25
N ASN A 51 -2.72 -7.90 15.06
CA ASN A 51 -2.28 -8.52 13.80
C ASN A 51 -2.56 -7.61 12.58
N VAL A 52 -2.21 -6.33 12.67
CA VAL A 52 -2.41 -5.38 11.56
C VAL A 52 -1.11 -4.70 11.16
N ILE A 53 -0.97 -4.35 9.89
CA ILE A 53 0.09 -3.49 9.39
C ILE A 53 -0.52 -2.10 9.18
N ARG A 54 0.06 -1.08 9.79
CA ARG A 54 -0.32 0.32 9.56
C ARG A 54 0.71 0.95 8.65
N ALA A 55 0.28 1.68 7.63
CA ALA A 55 1.16 2.44 6.76
C ALA A 55 0.65 3.87 6.56
N ILE A 56 1.56 4.83 6.54
CA ILE A 56 1.24 6.25 6.37
C ILE A 56 2.01 6.75 5.17
N ARG A 57 1.28 7.21 4.16
CA ARG A 57 1.82 7.90 3.00
C ARG A 57 1.61 9.40 3.20
N ARG A 58 2.70 10.13 3.44
CA ARG A 58 2.68 11.59 3.53
C ARG A 58 2.99 12.19 2.16
N ASN A 59 2.06 12.91 1.56
CA ASN A 59 2.31 13.69 0.35
C ASN A 59 2.82 15.08 0.76
N VAL A 60 4.12 15.27 0.66
CA VAL A 60 4.77 16.55 0.94
C VAL A 60 4.71 17.38 -0.33
N SER A 61 3.88 18.42 -0.36
CA SER A 61 3.91 19.38 -1.48
C SER A 61 5.13 20.27 -1.34
N ARG A 62 5.60 20.81 -2.47
CA ARG A 62 6.92 21.48 -2.69
C ARG A 62 7.22 22.71 -1.79
N GLN A 63 6.34 23.06 -0.86
CA GLN A 63 6.48 24.15 0.10
C GLN A 63 6.67 23.70 1.56
N GLY A 64 6.87 22.41 1.84
CA GLY A 64 7.09 21.91 3.21
C GLY A 64 5.82 21.76 4.06
N MET A 65 4.66 22.07 3.50
CA MET A 65 3.35 21.77 4.08
C MET A 65 2.86 20.41 3.58
N VAL A 66 2.67 19.45 4.49
CA VAL A 66 2.04 18.16 4.18
C VAL A 66 0.57 18.43 3.89
N THR A 67 0.21 18.42 2.62
CA THR A 67 -1.13 18.85 2.17
C THR A 67 -2.15 17.72 2.25
N LYS A 68 -1.68 16.46 2.17
CA LYS A 68 -2.50 15.25 2.29
C LYS A 68 -1.67 14.11 2.88
N SER A 69 -2.21 13.46 3.88
CA SER A 69 -1.68 12.19 4.38
C SER A 69 -2.72 11.10 4.12
N MET A 70 -2.29 9.90 3.75
CA MET A 70 -3.18 8.74 3.68
C MET A 70 -2.66 7.68 4.64
N SER A 71 -3.53 7.21 5.52
CA SER A 71 -3.28 6.09 6.40
C SER A 71 -3.92 4.84 5.82
N TYR A 72 -3.20 3.73 5.89
CA TYR A 72 -3.64 2.42 5.43
C TYR A 72 -3.49 1.43 6.57
N THR A 73 -4.52 0.64 6.82
CA THR A 73 -4.52 -0.43 7.81
C THR A 73 -4.79 -1.75 7.09
N PHE A 74 -3.81 -2.64 7.08
CA PHE A 74 -3.90 -3.98 6.53
C PHE A 74 -4.13 -4.96 7.67
N LYS A 75 -5.32 -5.58 7.74
CA LYS A 75 -5.60 -6.63 8.71
C LYS A 75 -5.04 -7.94 8.20
N LEU A 76 -4.34 -8.67 9.06
CA LEU A 76 -3.84 -9.99 8.74
C LEU A 76 -4.78 -11.08 9.26
N ASP A 77 -4.85 -12.21 8.56
CA ASP A 77 -5.47 -13.43 9.06
C ASP A 77 -4.53 -14.21 9.99
N GLU A 78 -5.01 -15.31 10.57
CA GLU A 78 -4.25 -16.17 11.49
C GLU A 78 -2.99 -16.78 10.86
N GLN A 79 -2.95 -16.94 9.54
CA GLN A 79 -1.79 -17.39 8.77
C GLN A 79 -0.81 -16.24 8.46
N GLY A 80 -1.14 -15.00 8.82
CA GLY A 80 -0.29 -13.83 8.62
C GLY A 80 -0.34 -13.24 7.21
N ASN A 81 -1.41 -13.49 6.45
CA ASN A 81 -1.63 -12.86 5.15
C ASN A 81 -2.66 -11.74 5.25
N VAL A 82 -2.61 -10.79 4.32
CA VAL A 82 -3.53 -9.65 4.31
C VAL A 82 -4.94 -10.14 3.99
N SER A 83 -5.85 -10.00 4.94
CA SER A 83 -7.27 -10.35 4.80
C SER A 83 -8.13 -9.15 4.44
N SER A 84 -7.78 -7.96 4.92
CA SER A 84 -8.52 -6.72 4.64
C SER A 84 -7.61 -5.51 4.57
N ILE A 85 -8.03 -4.53 3.79
CA ILE A 85 -7.29 -3.28 3.58
C ILE A 85 -8.26 -2.14 3.82
N GLU A 86 -7.97 -1.33 4.82
CA GLU A 86 -8.70 -0.09 5.12
C GLU A 86 -7.82 1.09 4.74
N GLU A 87 -8.39 2.03 4.00
CA GLU A 87 -7.74 3.29 3.61
C GLU A 87 -8.48 4.45 4.27
N LYS A 88 -7.71 5.36 4.87
CA LYS A 88 -8.24 6.53 5.55
C LYS A 88 -7.43 7.75 5.14
N GLU A 89 -8.06 8.65 4.41
CA GLU A 89 -7.48 9.96 4.13
C GLU A 89 -7.42 10.76 5.44
N MET A 90 -6.24 11.30 5.72
CA MET A 90 -5.97 12.22 6.81
C MET A 90 -5.62 13.57 6.19
N LEU A 91 -6.58 14.49 6.25
CA LEU A 91 -6.33 15.90 5.96
C LEU A 91 -5.50 16.47 7.11
N THR A 92 -4.20 16.58 6.92
CA THR A 92 -3.33 17.37 7.78
C THR A 92 -3.49 18.82 7.34
N GLY A 93 -4.21 19.61 8.14
CA GLY A 93 -4.47 21.03 7.88
C GLY A 93 -3.21 21.90 7.96
N PRO A 94 -3.31 23.19 7.56
CA PRO A 94 -2.20 24.16 7.62
C PRO A 94 -1.70 24.41 9.04
#